data_AF-A0A437MBG8-F1
#
_entry.id   AF-A0A437MBG8-F1
#
_cell.length_a   1.000
_cell.length_b   1.000
_cell.length_c   1.000
_cell.angle_alpha   90.00
_cell.angle_beta   90.00
_cell.angle_gamma   90.00
#
_symmetry.space_group_name_H-M   'P 1'
#
loop_
_entity.id
_entity.type
_entity.pdbx_description
1 polymer ?
#
loop_
_entity_poly.entity_id
_entity_poly.type
_entity_poly.pdbx_seq_one_letter_code
_entity_poly.pdbx_strand_id
1 'polypeptide(L)'
;MDKELRPCPKDQSGAGIVVCARTKERVALRYRLPIKQDGFDPAGPVDSVSRERHRMLDVGAGGTRSCSPIGPGGSTGCQSRDWKAAREQYGK
;
A
#
# COMPACT_ATOMS: atom_id res chain seq x y z
N MET A 1 -9.07 8.73 18.63
CA MET A 1 -8.23 9.75 19.31
C MET A 1 -7.13 10.15 18.36
N ASP A 2 -7.42 11.22 17.63
CA ASP A 2 -6.81 11.63 16.37
C ASP A 2 -5.59 12.47 16.71
N LYS A 3 -4.47 11.82 16.97
CA LYS A 3 -3.20 12.49 17.25
C LYS A 3 -2.51 12.91 15.95
N GLU A 4 -3.28 13.48 15.05
CA GLU A 4 -2.73 14.21 13.92
C GLU A 4 -2.10 15.48 14.43
N LEU A 5 -0.93 15.78 13.89
CA LEU A 5 -0.25 17.04 14.03
C LEU A 5 -1.11 18.14 13.39
N ARG A 6 -2.07 18.67 14.15
CA ARG A 6 -2.95 19.75 13.66
C ARG A 6 -2.06 20.91 13.21
N PRO A 7 -2.27 21.44 12.00
CA PRO A 7 -1.53 22.60 11.53
C PRO A 7 -1.79 23.77 12.47
N CYS A 8 -0.84 24.70 12.53
CA CYS A 8 -1.01 25.90 13.32
C CYS A 8 -2.26 26.66 12.87
N PRO A 9 -3.15 27.02 13.81
CA PRO A 9 -4.35 27.77 13.46
C PRO A 9 -3.92 29.12 12.87
N LYS A 10 -4.60 29.51 11.79
CA LYS A 10 -4.48 30.86 11.26
C LYS A 10 -5.25 31.81 12.15
N ASP A 11 -4.82 33.07 12.20
CA ASP A 11 -5.64 34.09 12.85
C ASP A 11 -6.97 34.22 12.12
N GLN A 12 -8.07 34.09 12.85
CA GLN A 12 -9.42 34.18 12.31
C GLN A 12 -9.86 35.64 12.15
N SER A 13 -9.25 36.56 12.90
CA SER A 13 -9.70 37.96 13.00
C SER A 13 -8.84 38.93 12.18
N GLY A 14 -7.70 38.48 11.66
CA GLY A 14 -6.74 39.28 10.88
C GLY A 14 -6.00 40.37 11.66
N ALA A 15 -6.26 40.51 12.97
CA ALA A 15 -5.75 41.59 13.82
C ALA A 15 -4.64 41.12 14.79
N GLY A 16 -4.36 39.81 14.85
CA GLY A 16 -3.40 39.21 15.76
C GLY A 16 -2.24 38.51 15.07
N ILE A 17 -1.08 38.47 15.73
CA ILE A 17 0.06 37.64 15.33
C ILE A 17 -0.05 36.30 16.06
N VAL A 18 -0.20 35.20 15.32
CA VAL A 18 -0.18 33.85 15.88
C VAL A 18 1.25 33.32 15.90
N VAL A 19 1.78 33.06 17.10
CA VAL A 19 3.11 32.46 17.29
C VAL A 19 2.97 31.02 17.74
N CYS A 20 3.42 30.09 16.90
CA CYS A 20 3.37 28.67 17.18
C CYS A 20 4.70 28.10 17.68
N ALA A 21 4.68 27.53 18.88
CA ALA A 21 5.80 26.76 19.40
C ALA A 21 5.93 25.39 18.67
N ARG A 22 7.17 24.91 18.52
CA ARG A 22 7.40 23.51 18.10
C ARG A 22 7.16 22.61 19.30
N THR A 23 6.13 21.76 19.26
CA THR A 23 5.90 20.77 20.32
C THR A 23 6.89 19.60 20.22
N LYS A 24 7.22 18.97 21.35
CA LYS A 24 8.10 17.79 21.40
C LYS A 24 7.58 16.63 20.54
N GLU A 25 6.26 16.50 20.43
CA GLU A 25 5.60 15.52 19.55
C GLU A 25 5.88 15.78 18.07
N ARG A 26 5.88 17.05 17.63
CA ARG A 26 6.27 17.41 16.27
C ARG A 26 7.72 17.05 15.95
N VAL A 27 8.60 17.14 16.95
CA VAL A 27 10.01 16.76 16.80
C VAL A 27 10.15 15.24 16.72
N ALA A 28 9.43 14.50 17.57
CA ALA A 28 9.45 13.04 17.60
C ALA A 28 8.84 12.39 16.34
N LEU A 29 7.84 13.04 15.74
CA LEU A 29 7.18 12.59 14.51
C LEU A 29 7.81 13.15 13.23
N ARG A 30 8.86 13.98 13.34
CA ARG A 30 9.47 14.70 12.19
C ARG A 30 10.02 13.77 11.10
N TYR A 31 10.48 12.58 11.50
CA TYR A 31 11.03 11.56 10.59
C TYR A 31 10.09 10.38 10.37
N ARG A 32 8.90 10.41 10.98
CA ARG A 32 7.90 9.37 10.77
C ARG A 32 6.99 9.81 9.64
N LEU A 33 6.76 8.90 8.69
CA LEU A 33 5.73 9.14 7.70
C LEU A 33 4.40 9.36 8.42
N PRO A 34 3.55 10.29 7.93
CA PRO A 34 2.19 10.40 8.43
C PRO A 34 1.52 9.04 8.31
N ILE A 35 0.78 8.67 9.36
CA ILE A 35 -0.04 7.47 9.33
C ILE A 35 -1.05 7.70 8.21
N LYS A 36 -1.00 6.89 7.14
CA LYS A 36 -1.99 6.99 6.07
C LYS A 36 -3.37 6.72 6.70
N GLN A 37 -4.30 7.65 6.46
CA GLN A 37 -5.68 7.60 6.95
C GLN A 37 -6.41 6.40 6.35
N ASP A 38 -6.12 6.14 5.07
CA ASP A 38 -6.67 5.00 4.35
C ASP A 38 -5.71 3.81 4.52
N GLY A 39 -6.19 2.75 5.18
CA GLY A 39 -5.50 1.47 5.22
C GLY A 39 -5.28 0.89 3.82
N PHE A 40 -4.36 -0.07 3.70
CA PHE A 40 -4.23 -0.81 2.45
C PHE A 40 -5.47 -1.68 2.24
N ASP A 41 -6.20 -1.41 1.15
CA ASP A 41 -7.29 -2.27 0.68
C ASP A 41 -6.74 -3.31 -0.31
N PRO A 42 -6.67 -4.60 0.07
CA PRO A 42 -6.18 -5.65 -0.83
C PRO A 42 -7.11 -5.90 -2.02
N ALA A 43 -8.39 -5.49 -1.96
CA ALA A 43 -9.32 -5.57 -3.08
C ALA A 43 -9.28 -4.31 -3.98
N GLY A 44 -8.51 -3.30 -3.59
CA GLY A 44 -8.37 -2.04 -4.33
C GLY A 44 -7.50 -2.17 -5.58
N PRO A 45 -7.33 -1.06 -6.33
CA PRO A 45 -6.53 -1.02 -7.56
C PRO A 45 -5.01 -1.03 -7.32
N VAL A 46 -4.57 -1.00 -6.05
CA VAL A 46 -3.16 -0.90 -5.68
C VAL A 46 -2.64 -2.28 -5.31
N ASP A 47 -1.53 -2.69 -5.92
CA ASP A 47 -0.86 -3.94 -5.57
C ASP A 47 -0.22 -3.87 -4.19
N SER A 48 -0.28 -4.99 -3.47
CA SER A 48 0.43 -5.16 -2.21
C SER A 48 1.95 -5.10 -2.47
N VAL A 49 2.71 -4.68 -1.46
CA VAL A 49 4.19 -4.69 -1.54
C VAL A 49 4.71 -6.10 -1.86
N SER A 50 4.04 -7.13 -1.33
CA SER A 50 4.37 -8.52 -1.60
C SER A 50 4.16 -8.86 -3.08
N ARG A 51 2.98 -8.55 -3.64
CA ARG A 51 2.65 -8.81 -5.05
C ARG A 51 3.58 -8.09 -6.00
N GLU A 52 3.85 -6.81 -5.72
CA GLU A 52 4.77 -5.99 -6.53
C GLU A 52 6.18 -6.61 -6.60
N ARG A 53 6.69 -7.15 -5.48
CA ARG A 53 8.00 -7.82 -5.44
C ARG A 53 8.00 -9.18 -6.13
N HIS A 54 6.91 -9.94 -6.00
CA HIS A 54 6.79 -11.28 -6.58
C HIS A 54 6.55 -11.28 -8.09
N ARG A 55 6.09 -10.16 -8.66
CA ARG A 55 5.93 -10.01 -10.11
C ARG A 55 7.20 -10.32 -10.91
N MET A 56 8.37 -10.02 -10.35
CA MET A 56 9.67 -10.33 -10.97
C MET A 56 10.10 -11.80 -10.80
N LEU A 57 9.38 -12.59 -10.00
CA LEU A 57 9.63 -14.03 -9.83
C LEU A 57 8.77 -14.89 -10.76
N ASP A 58 7.76 -14.29 -11.41
CA ASP A 58 6.88 -15.00 -12.35
C ASP A 58 7.45 -15.15 -13.76
N VAL A 59 8.56 -14.47 -14.07
CA VAL A 59 9.27 -14.57 -15.34
C VAL A 59 9.93 -15.96 -15.42
N GLY A 60 9.25 -16.91 -16.07
CA GLY A 60 9.70 -18.30 -16.20
C GLY A 60 8.62 -19.36 -15.92
N ALA A 61 7.38 -18.96 -15.62
CA ALA A 61 6.27 -19.89 -15.43
C ALA A 61 5.85 -20.60 -16.75
N GLY A 62 6.54 -21.69 -17.08
CA GLY A 62 6.25 -22.58 -18.21
C GLY A 62 5.50 -23.86 -17.80
N GLY A 63 5.06 -24.65 -18.80
CA GLY A 63 4.40 -25.95 -18.56
C GLY A 63 3.07 -25.80 -17.83
N THR A 64 2.85 -26.58 -16.76
CA THR A 64 1.62 -26.59 -15.94
C THR A 64 1.36 -25.30 -15.16
N ARG A 65 2.35 -24.40 -15.09
CA ARG A 65 2.21 -23.07 -14.47
C ARG A 65 1.97 -21.97 -15.50
N SER A 66 1.91 -22.31 -16.80
CA SER A 66 1.61 -21.34 -17.86
C SER A 66 0.10 -21.20 -18.05
N CYS A 67 -0.41 -19.97 -18.05
CA CYS A 67 -1.79 -19.65 -18.43
C CYS A 67 -1.87 -19.46 -19.96
N SER A 68 -1.37 -20.45 -20.71
CA SER A 68 -1.39 -20.45 -22.17
C SER A 68 -2.61 -21.24 -22.66
N PRO A 69 -3.34 -20.78 -23.70
CA PRO A 69 -4.45 -21.55 -24.29
C PRO A 69 -3.97 -22.82 -25.01
N ILE A 70 -2.66 -22.94 -25.30
CA ILE A 70 -2.05 -24.08 -25.97
C ILE A 70 -1.03 -24.78 -25.04
N GLY A 71 -1.09 -26.11 -24.97
CA GLY A 71 -0.14 -26.95 -24.23
C GLY A 71 -0.70 -27.62 -22.96
N PRO A 72 0.05 -28.59 -22.38
CA PRO A 72 -0.42 -29.48 -21.29
C PRO A 72 -0.62 -28.82 -19.92
N GLY A 73 -0.60 -27.49 -19.86
CA GLY A 73 -0.71 -26.71 -18.63
C GLY A 73 -1.75 -25.59 -18.66
N GLY A 74 -2.42 -25.34 -19.79
CA GLY A 74 -3.33 -24.22 -19.93
C GLY A 74 -4.55 -24.27 -19.02
N SER A 75 -5.12 -25.47 -18.82
CA SER A 75 -6.33 -25.66 -18.02
C SER A 75 -6.10 -25.43 -16.52
N THR A 76 -4.90 -25.75 -16.00
CA THR A 76 -4.56 -25.64 -14.58
C THR A 76 -3.68 -24.44 -14.25
N GLY A 77 -2.94 -23.91 -15.23
CA GLY A 77 -1.98 -22.83 -15.06
C GLY A 77 -2.62 -21.48 -14.77
N CYS A 78 -3.78 -21.18 -15.36
CA CYS A 78 -4.51 -19.94 -15.06
C CYS A 78 -5.00 -19.89 -13.61
N GLN A 79 -5.64 -20.96 -13.14
CA GLN A 79 -6.10 -21.06 -11.75
C GLN A 79 -4.92 -20.99 -10.75
N SER A 80 -3.81 -21.64 -11.06
CA SER A 80 -2.60 -21.60 -10.23
C SER A 80 -2.00 -20.19 -10.13
N ARG A 81 -1.98 -19.45 -11.24
CA ARG A 81 -1.51 -18.06 -11.29
C ARG A 81 -2.41 -17.15 -10.47
N ASP A 82 -3.72 -17.26 -10.66
CA ASP A 82 -4.69 -16.40 -9.98
C ASP A 82 -4.70 -16.65 -8.46
N TRP A 83 -4.57 -17.92 -8.05
CA TRP A 83 -4.41 -18.28 -6.63
C TRP A 83 -3.12 -17.70 -6.04
N LYS A 84 -1.99 -17.80 -6.76
CA LYS A 84 -0.72 -17.21 -6.33
C LYS A 84 -0.83 -15.69 -6.18
N ALA A 85 -1.38 -15.01 -7.18
CA ALA A 85 -1.60 -13.57 -7.14
C ALA A 85 -2.51 -13.14 -5.99
N ALA A 86 -3.56 -13.92 -5.69
CA ALA A 86 -4.44 -13.67 -4.55
C ALA A 86 -3.68 -13.84 -3.21
N ARG A 87 -2.86 -14.87 -3.07
CA ARG A 87 -2.07 -15.06 -1.84
C ARG A 87 -1.08 -13.92 -1.61
N GLU A 88 -0.44 -13.44 -2.66
CA GLU A 88 0.49 -12.32 -2.58
C GLU A 88 -0.22 -10.99 -2.26
N GLN A 89 -1.43 -10.80 -2.78
CA GLN A 89 -2.23 -9.60 -2.54
C GLN A 89 -2.85 -9.57 -1.13
N TYR A 90 -3.48 -10.68 -0.70
CA TYR A 90 -4.27 -10.76 0.53
C TYR A 90 -3.49 -11.31 1.74
N GLY A 91 -2.33 -11.94 1.52
CA GLY A 91 -1.48 -12.46 2.60
C GLY A 91 -2.11 -13.57 3.44
N LYS A 92 -3.09 -14.31 2.90
CA LYS A 92 -3.76 -15.45 3.55
C LYS A 92 -3.33 -16.79 2.96
#